data_AF-A0AAJ5TXA6-F1
#
_entry.id   AF-A0AAJ5TXA6-F1
#
_cell.length_a   1.000
_cell.length_b   1.000
_cell.length_c   1.000
_cell.angle_alpha   90.00
_cell.angle_beta   90.00
_cell.angle_gamma   90.00
#
_symmetry.space_group_name_H-M   'P 1'
#
loop_
_entity.id
_entity.type
_entity.pdbx_description
1 polymer ?
#
loop_
_entity_poly.entity_id
_entity_poly.type
_entity_poly.pdbx_seq_one_letter_code
_entity_poly.pdbx_strand_id
1 'polypeptide(L)'
;MSEVSSQISVYPRIRKILLKKQRLMRCSPGLVAEGRDMGTVVFPDAVLKFFLDANLETRVKRRMLELKKDGHDINFEKLFRQMKNRDQRDQNRLISPLCMAKNAIILDSTYMNLSEVIKKLMECIIANNKNILKN
;
A
#
# COMPACT_ATOMS: atom_id res chain seq x y z
N MET A 1 -9.52 -1.53 -13.65
CA MET A 1 -10.17 -1.13 -12.38
C MET A 1 -9.33 -0.17 -11.54
N SER A 2 -8.01 -0.35 -11.39
CA SER A 2 -7.16 0.50 -10.52
C SER A 2 -7.05 1.97 -10.96
N GLU A 3 -7.12 2.25 -12.25
CA GLU A 3 -7.02 3.61 -12.78
C GLU A 3 -8.25 4.45 -12.39
N VAL A 4 -9.43 3.88 -12.60
CA VAL A 4 -10.73 4.50 -12.29
C VAL A 4 -10.88 4.71 -10.78
N SER A 5 -10.43 3.75 -9.96
CA SER A 5 -10.48 3.93 -8.50
C SER A 5 -9.58 5.07 -8.03
N SER A 6 -8.38 5.25 -8.61
CA SER A 6 -7.53 6.40 -8.32
C SER A 6 -8.23 7.73 -8.68
N GLN A 7 -8.86 7.81 -9.85
CA GLN A 7 -9.62 9.00 -10.28
C GLN A 7 -10.80 9.34 -9.37
N ILE A 8 -11.57 8.34 -8.93
CA ILE A 8 -12.74 8.55 -8.06
C ILE A 8 -12.33 8.85 -6.62
N SER A 9 -11.15 8.36 -6.18
CA SER A 9 -10.70 8.52 -4.79
C SER A 9 -10.41 9.97 -4.37
N VAL A 10 -10.36 10.91 -5.32
CA VAL A 10 -10.12 12.34 -5.06
C VAL A 10 -11.36 13.06 -4.49
N TYR A 11 -12.56 12.50 -4.64
CA TYR A 11 -13.80 13.16 -4.21
C TYR A 11 -13.99 13.08 -2.69
N PRO A 12 -14.06 14.22 -1.96
CA PRO A 12 -14.11 14.24 -0.49
C PRO A 12 -15.31 13.49 0.09
N ARG A 13 -16.49 13.60 -0.55
CA ARG A 13 -17.73 12.96 -0.07
C ARG A 13 -17.62 11.44 -0.11
N ILE A 14 -17.07 10.89 -1.20
CA ILE A 14 -16.82 9.45 -1.34
C ILE A 14 -15.80 9.01 -0.30
N ARG A 15 -14.70 9.77 -0.16
CA ARG A 15 -13.64 9.46 0.81
C ARG A 15 -14.16 9.42 2.24
N LYS A 16 -15.02 10.35 2.64
CA LYS A 16 -15.64 10.41 3.98
C LYS A 16 -16.47 9.15 4.28
N ILE A 17 -17.28 8.70 3.32
CA ILE A 17 -18.11 7.49 3.47
C ILE A 17 -17.22 6.25 3.59
N LEU A 18 -16.23 6.10 2.71
CA LEU A 18 -15.33 4.96 2.72
C LEU A 18 -14.45 4.91 3.98
N LEU A 19 -14.00 6.06 4.48
CA LEU A 19 -13.19 6.16 5.69
C LEU A 19 -13.95 5.64 6.91
N LYS A 20 -15.26 5.94 7.04
CA LYS A 20 -16.10 5.37 8.09
C LYS A 20 -16.17 3.85 7.99
N LYS A 21 -16.41 3.32 6.78
CA LYS A 21 -16.46 1.86 6.55
C LYS A 21 -15.12 1.19 6.87
N GLN A 22 -14.01 1.79 6.43
CA GLN A 22 -12.66 1.26 6.69
C GLN A 22 -12.37 1.15 8.18
N ARG A 23 -12.67 2.19 8.96
CA ARG A 23 -12.43 2.18 10.40
C ARG A 23 -13.26 1.13 11.15
N LEU A 24 -14.48 0.87 10.68
CA LEU A 24 -15.34 -0.19 11.24
C LEU A 24 -14.82 -1.60 11.00
N MET A 25 -13.90 -1.80 10.04
CA MET A 25 -13.27 -3.12 9.83
C MET A 25 -12.21 -3.44 10.90
N ARG A 26 -11.81 -2.46 11.73
CA ARG A 26 -10.87 -2.70 12.84
C ARG A 26 -11.61 -3.31 14.02
N CYS A 27 -11.69 -4.64 14.01
CA CYS A 27 -12.30 -5.45 15.05
C CYS A 27 -11.28 -6.41 15.69
N SER A 28 -11.64 -6.99 16.84
CA SER A 28 -10.88 -8.08 17.46
C SER A 28 -10.82 -9.30 16.51
N PRO A 29 -9.70 -10.06 16.45
CA PRO A 29 -8.47 -9.92 17.25
C PRO A 29 -7.47 -8.88 16.72
N GLY A 30 -7.74 -8.26 15.57
CA GLY A 30 -6.87 -7.27 14.95
C GLY A 30 -7.17 -7.09 13.47
N LEU A 31 -6.41 -6.22 12.81
CA LEU A 31 -6.57 -5.93 11.38
C LEU A 31 -5.21 -5.69 10.72
N VAL A 32 -4.96 -6.35 9.60
CA VAL A 32 -3.94 -5.95 8.62
C VAL A 32 -4.63 -5.16 7.52
N ALA A 33 -4.29 -3.88 7.38
CA ALA A 33 -4.89 -2.98 6.40
C ALA A 33 -3.88 -2.58 5.32
N GLU A 34 -4.20 -2.86 4.06
CA GLU A 34 -3.40 -2.46 2.90
C GLU A 34 -4.06 -1.27 2.19
N GLY A 35 -3.27 -0.24 1.86
CA GLY A 35 -3.76 0.90 1.10
C GLY A 35 -2.76 2.05 1.03
N ARG A 36 -3.18 3.17 0.44
CA ARG A 36 -2.30 4.33 0.16
C ARG A 36 -2.09 5.25 1.36
N ASP A 37 -3.10 5.40 2.21
CA ASP A 37 -3.12 6.35 3.33
C ASP A 37 -3.58 5.68 4.64
N MET A 38 -3.34 4.37 4.78
CA MET A 38 -3.77 3.60 5.95
C MET A 38 -3.08 4.09 7.22
N GLY A 39 -1.77 4.30 7.20
CA GLY A 39 -1.01 4.75 8.38
C GLY A 39 -1.00 6.27 8.62
N THR A 40 -1.47 7.07 7.65
CA THR A 40 -1.49 8.55 7.72
C THR A 40 -2.89 9.10 8.01
N VAL A 41 -3.95 8.51 7.46
CA VAL A 41 -5.31 9.05 7.53
C VAL A 41 -6.31 8.07 8.14
N VAL A 42 -6.31 6.81 7.70
CA VAL A 42 -7.35 5.86 8.12
C VAL A 42 -7.12 5.42 9.57
N PHE A 43 -5.90 4.95 9.85
CA PHE A 43 -5.42 4.43 11.13
C PHE A 43 -4.09 5.11 11.52
N PRO A 44 -4.10 6.43 11.78
CA PRO A 44 -2.90 7.14 12.24
C PRO A 44 -2.36 6.61 13.58
N ASP A 45 -3.21 5.93 14.35
CA ASP A 45 -2.93 5.28 15.63
C ASP A 45 -2.49 3.80 15.48
N ALA A 46 -2.26 3.31 14.26
CA ALA A 46 -1.81 1.93 14.06
C ALA A 46 -0.48 1.66 14.79
N VAL A 47 -0.45 0.57 15.58
CA VAL A 47 0.70 0.15 16.40
C VAL A 47 1.92 -0.24 15.58
N LEU A 48 1.73 -0.66 14.33
CA LEU A 48 2.78 -1.00 13.40
C LEU A 48 2.38 -0.54 11.99
N LYS A 49 3.30 0.12 11.30
CA LYS A 49 3.08 0.71 9.98
C LYS A 49 4.24 0.34 9.08
N PHE A 50 3.93 -0.15 7.88
CA PHE A 50 4.92 -0.42 6.85
C PHE A 50 4.66 0.50 5.66
N PHE A 51 5.74 1.03 5.09
CA PHE A 51 5.75 1.65 3.77
C PHE A 51 6.54 0.72 2.84
N LEU A 52 5.81 -0.20 2.19
CA LEU A 52 6.37 -1.15 1.23
C LEU A 52 6.51 -0.46 -0.13
N ASP A 53 7.73 -0.37 -0.63
CA ASP A 53 8.03 0.23 -1.92
C ASP A 53 8.86 -0.71 -2.80
N ALA A 54 9.00 -0.35 -4.07
CA ALA A 54 9.95 -0.89 -5.01
C ALA A 54 10.10 0.07 -6.18
N ASN A 55 11.23 0.02 -6.87
CA ASN A 55 11.41 0.79 -8.09
C ASN A 55 10.28 0.47 -9.12
N LEU A 56 9.97 1.46 -9.96
CA LEU A 56 8.84 1.37 -10.88
C LEU A 56 9.01 0.21 -11.87
N GLU A 57 10.22 -0.04 -12.36
CA GLU A 57 10.50 -1.11 -13.31
C GLU A 57 10.18 -2.50 -12.73
N THR A 58 10.62 -2.79 -11.50
CA THR A 58 10.31 -4.04 -10.79
C THR A 58 8.81 -4.18 -10.60
N ARG A 59 8.11 -3.11 -10.20
CA ARG A 59 6.65 -3.14 -10.04
C ARG A 59 5.93 -3.42 -11.37
N VAL A 60 6.38 -2.82 -12.47
CA VAL A 60 5.83 -3.06 -13.82
C VAL A 60 6.06 -4.51 -14.24
N LYS A 61 7.28 -5.04 -14.09
CA LYS A 61 7.61 -6.44 -14.41
C LYS A 61 6.73 -7.43 -13.62
N ARG A 62 6.59 -7.22 -12.30
CA ARG A 62 5.70 -8.04 -11.45
C ARG A 62 4.25 -7.98 -11.94
N ARG A 63 3.76 -6.77 -12.24
CA ARG A 63 2.39 -6.60 -12.74
C ARG A 63 2.16 -7.23 -14.11
N MET A 64 3.14 -7.19 -15.01
CA MET A 64 3.05 -7.91 -16.29
C MET A 64 2.95 -9.42 -16.09
N LEU A 65 3.73 -9.99 -15.16
CA LEU A 65 3.68 -11.42 -14.85
C LEU A 65 2.30 -11.82 -14.29
N GLU A 66 1.70 -11.00 -13.43
CA GLU A 66 0.33 -11.19 -12.95
C GLU A 66 -0.67 -11.16 -14.13
N LEU A 67 -0.64 -10.11 -14.95
CA LEU A 67 -1.56 -9.96 -16.08
C LEU A 67 -1.43 -11.10 -17.09
N LYS A 68 -0.20 -11.56 -17.36
CA LYS A 68 0.07 -12.69 -18.26
C LYS A 68 -0.52 -13.99 -17.72
N LYS A 69 -0.48 -14.22 -16.40
CA LYS A 69 -1.12 -15.36 -15.75
C LYS A 69 -2.65 -15.31 -15.86
N ASP A 70 -3.20 -14.10 -15.84
CA ASP A 70 -4.64 -13.85 -16.02
C ASP A 70 -5.09 -13.85 -17.50
N GLY A 71 -4.20 -14.21 -18.44
CA GLY A 71 -4.50 -14.28 -19.88
C GLY A 71 -4.49 -12.92 -20.61
N HIS A 72 -3.96 -11.87 -19.97
CA HIS A 72 -3.83 -10.55 -20.57
C HIS A 72 -2.39 -10.30 -21.03
N ASP A 73 -2.21 -10.00 -22.32
CA ASP A 73 -0.93 -9.50 -22.84
C ASP A 73 -0.93 -7.98 -22.90
N ILE A 74 0.10 -7.35 -22.34
CA ILE A 74 0.23 -5.89 -22.29
C ILE A 74 1.67 -5.50 -22.59
N ASN A 75 1.83 -4.43 -23.36
CA ASN A 75 3.14 -3.87 -23.65
C ASN A 75 3.75 -3.20 -22.40
N PHE A 76 5.05 -3.44 -22.17
CA PHE A 76 5.80 -2.90 -21.03
C PHE A 76 5.73 -1.37 -20.94
N GLU A 77 6.01 -0.65 -22.03
CA GLU A 77 6.04 0.81 -22.04
C GLU A 77 4.68 1.42 -21.70
N LYS A 78 3.61 0.81 -22.24
CA LYS A 78 2.23 1.22 -21.94
C LYS A 78 1.94 1.07 -20.45
N LEU A 79 2.25 -0.09 -19.87
CA LEU A 79 2.01 -0.35 -18.44
C LEU A 79 2.90 0.53 -17.56
N PHE A 80 4.15 0.74 -17.95
CA PHE A 80 5.08 1.63 -17.27
C PHE A 80 4.55 3.07 -17.19
N ARG A 81 4.09 3.62 -18.32
CA ARG A 81 3.51 4.98 -18.36
C ARG A 81 2.24 5.07 -17.51
N GLN A 82 1.36 4.06 -17.57
CA GLN A 82 0.16 4.01 -16.75
C GLN A 82 0.48 4.00 -15.25
N MET A 83 1.40 3.14 -14.82
CA MET A 83 1.81 3.04 -13.42
C MET A 83 2.52 4.32 -12.95
N LYS A 84 3.39 4.92 -13.77
CA LYS A 84 4.04 6.20 -13.47
C LYS A 84 3.03 7.33 -13.26
N ASN A 85 2.07 7.47 -14.19
CA ASN A 85 1.04 8.51 -14.10
C ASN A 85 0.16 8.31 -12.86
N ARG A 86 -0.16 7.06 -12.52
CA ARG A 86 -0.90 6.74 -11.31
C ARG A 86 -0.11 7.11 -10.06
N ASP A 87 1.16 6.76 -9.97
CA ASP A 87 2.01 7.10 -8.82
C ASP A 87 2.08 8.61 -8.62
N GLN A 88 2.28 9.37 -9.70
CA GLN A 88 2.27 10.83 -9.68
C GLN A 88 0.93 11.40 -9.19
N ARG A 89 -0.20 10.86 -9.64
CA ARG A 89 -1.53 11.29 -9.17
C ARG A 89 -1.76 10.94 -7.70
N ASP A 90 -1.40 9.72 -7.30
CA ASP A 90 -1.59 9.24 -5.92
C ASP A 90 -0.71 10.03 -4.93
N GLN A 91 0.49 10.45 -5.32
CA GLN A 91 1.40 11.26 -4.50
C GLN A 91 1.00 12.74 -4.41
N ASN A 92 0.56 13.34 -5.53
CA ASN A 92 0.29 14.78 -5.61
C ASN A 92 -1.17 15.17 -5.30
N ARG A 93 -2.03 14.23 -4.92
CA ARG A 93 -3.42 14.56 -4.57
C ARG A 93 -3.48 15.42 -3.30
N LEU A 94 -4.34 16.44 -3.33
CA LEU A 94 -4.56 17.35 -2.20
C LEU A 94 -5.09 16.64 -0.94
N ILE A 95 -5.91 15.61 -1.13
CA ILE A 95 -6.56 14.87 -0.04
C ILE A 95 -5.93 13.49 0.05
N SER A 96 -5.46 13.13 1.24
CA SER A 96 -4.91 11.81 1.54
C SER A 96 -3.70 11.40 0.67
N PRO A 97 -2.72 12.25 0.35
CA PRO A 97 -1.63 11.88 -0.56
C PRO A 97 -0.95 10.56 -0.17
N LEU A 98 -0.48 9.80 -1.15
CA LEU A 98 0.41 8.66 -0.92
C LEU A 98 1.72 9.21 -0.35
N CYS A 99 1.84 9.16 0.97
CA CYS A 99 3.03 9.56 1.68
C CYS A 99 3.31 8.62 2.85
N MET A 100 4.55 8.62 3.28
CA MET A 100 5.00 7.82 4.39
C MET A 100 4.41 8.36 5.70
N ALA A 101 3.85 7.48 6.52
CA ALA A 101 3.38 7.84 7.85
C ALA A 101 4.54 8.13 8.79
N LYS A 102 4.32 9.04 9.76
CA LYS A 102 5.24 9.21 10.89
C LYS A 102 5.37 7.87 11.61
N ASN A 103 6.61 7.40 11.76
CA ASN A 103 7.01 6.10 12.34
C ASN A 103 6.71 4.86 11.49
N ALA A 104 6.52 4.99 10.17
CA ALA A 104 6.47 3.82 9.29
C ALA A 104 7.85 3.20 9.10
N ILE A 105 7.91 1.87 9.11
CA ILE A 105 9.07 1.09 8.69
C ILE A 105 9.07 1.04 7.16
N ILE A 106 10.14 1.54 6.54
CA ILE A 106 10.31 1.46 5.08
C ILE A 106 10.83 0.07 4.74
N LEU A 107 10.18 -0.58 3.77
CA LEU A 107 10.66 -1.82 3.20
C LEU A 107 10.78 -1.66 1.69
N ASP A 108 12.01 -1.53 1.19
CA ASP A 108 12.27 -1.57 -0.25
C ASP A 108 12.37 -3.03 -0.71
N SER A 109 11.40 -3.44 -1.51
CA SER A 109 11.28 -4.79 -2.05
C SER A 109 11.85 -4.93 -3.47
N THR A 110 12.59 -3.93 -3.98
CA THR A 110 13.08 -3.89 -5.37
C THR A 110 13.83 -5.17 -5.77
N TYR A 111 14.66 -5.70 -4.87
CA TYR A 111 15.46 -6.91 -5.09
C TYR A 111 15.02 -8.09 -4.21
N MET A 112 13.82 -8.01 -3.64
CA MET A 112 13.29 -9.06 -2.78
C MET A 112 12.29 -9.94 -3.53
N ASN A 113 12.28 -11.23 -3.23
CA ASN A 113 11.17 -12.11 -3.55
C ASN A 113 10.08 -12.08 -2.46
N LEU A 114 8.95 -12.74 -2.71
CA LEU A 114 7.81 -12.75 -1.78
C LEU A 114 8.19 -13.30 -0.39
N SER A 115 8.94 -14.38 -0.34
CA SER A 115 9.35 -15.02 0.92
C SER A 115 10.25 -14.10 1.76
N GLU A 116 11.16 -13.36 1.11
CA GLU A 116 12.02 -12.38 1.78
C GLU A 116 11.23 -11.21 2.34
N VAL A 117 10.26 -10.68 1.58
CA VAL A 117 9.36 -9.61 2.05
C VAL A 117 8.57 -10.10 3.28
N ILE A 118 7.96 -11.28 3.19
CA ILE A 118 7.18 -11.87 4.30
C ILE A 118 8.07 -12.06 5.53
N LYS A 119 9.25 -12.65 5.36
CA LYS A 119 10.20 -12.85 6.46
C LYS A 119 10.53 -11.53 7.15
N LYS A 120 10.83 -10.48 6.38
CA LYS A 120 11.20 -9.17 6.94
C LYS A 120 10.04 -8.52 7.69
N LEU A 121 8.83 -8.60 7.15
CA LEU A 121 7.63 -8.10 7.82
C LEU A 121 7.37 -8.85 9.15
N MET A 122 7.50 -10.17 9.14
CA MET A 122 7.30 -11.01 10.33
C MET A 122 8.34 -10.73 11.42
N GLU A 123 9.61 -10.54 11.06
CA GLU A 123 10.66 -10.13 12.01
C GLU A 123 10.27 -8.82 12.73
N CYS A 124 9.79 -7.82 11.99
CA CYS A 124 9.34 -6.55 12.55
C CYS A 124 8.10 -6.73 13.45
N ILE A 125 7.12 -7.54 13.04
CA ILE A 125 5.91 -7.82 13.84
C ILE A 125 6.28 -8.47 15.17
N ILE A 126 7.12 -9.51 15.15
CA ILE A 126 7.54 -10.23 16.35
C ILE A 126 8.34 -9.32 17.28
N ALA A 127 9.26 -8.51 16.74
CA ALA A 127 10.02 -7.54 17.53
C ALA A 127 9.10 -6.50 18.20
N ASN A 128 8.11 -5.99 17.48
CA ASN A 128 7.14 -5.04 18.02
C ASN A 128 6.30 -5.65 19.14
N ASN A 129 5.79 -6.89 18.97
CA ASN A 129 5.00 -7.57 20.00
C ASN A 129 5.80 -7.82 21.29
N LYS A 130 7.10 -8.13 21.18
CA LYS A 130 7.97 -8.27 22.35
C LYS A 130 8.14 -6.97 23.12
N ASN A 131 8.12 -5.82 22.44
CA ASN A 131 8.22 -4.52 23.10
C ASN A 131 6.90 -4.13 23.78
N ILE A 132 5.76 -4.50 23.20
CA ILE A 132 4.44 -4.27 23.81
C ILE A 132 4.26 -5.10 25.08
N LEU A 133 4.67 -6.37 25.09
CA LEU A 133 4.53 -7.26 26.25
C LEU A 133 5.48 -6.95 27.42
N LYS A 134 6.48 -6.08 27.21
CA LYS A 134 7.46 -5.68 28.23
C LYS A 134 7.08 -4.39 28.97
N ASN A 135 6.08 -3.68 28.49
CA ASN A 135 5.53 -2.46 29.09
C ASN A 135 4.15 -2.76 29.68
#